data_AF-A0A2M8B2W6-F1
#
_entry.id   AF-A0A2M8B2W6-F1
#
_cell.length_a   1.000
_cell.length_b   1.000
_cell.length_c   1.000
_cell.angle_alpha   90.00
_cell.angle_beta   90.00
_cell.angle_gamma   90.00
#
_symmetry.space_group_name_H-M   'P 1'
#
loop_
_entity.id
_entity.type
_entity.pdbx_description
1 polymer ?
#
loop_
_entity_poly.entity_id
_entity_poly.type
_entity_poly.pdbx_seq_one_letter_code
_entity_poly.pdbx_strand_id
1 'polypeptide(L)'
;MNPRALPPLLLCALLAGAILVPFPAFAAGPAPRAALAPLPPPPSPAENPTTPGKIALGKKLFFDRRLSGDGTMSCATCHDPETGFADALPISLPYPTTRNWRNSPGLVNAAYRKSLFHDGRSSSLEEQALFPMMSPFEMNRNLDYLEEVLKTVPAYVEAFQAVFGGEITRRRVAMAIAAFERTLVSRDTPLDRFLRGDETAFTSAQRAGYDLFAGKAGCVACHD
;
A
#
# COMPACT_ATOMS: atom_id res chain seq x y z
N MET A 1 32.14 -49.47 -82.22
CA MET A 1 32.67 -48.73 -81.06
C MET A 1 32.75 -47.24 -81.40
N ASN A 2 31.75 -46.45 -81.02
CA ASN A 2 31.92 -45.08 -80.54
C ASN A 2 30.58 -44.57 -80.00
N PRO A 3 30.57 -43.82 -78.88
CA PRO A 3 29.42 -43.68 -78.01
C PRO A 3 28.39 -42.66 -78.52
N ARG A 4 27.12 -42.94 -78.21
CA ARG A 4 25.98 -42.06 -78.45
C ARG A 4 26.11 -40.80 -77.59
N ALA A 5 26.03 -39.63 -78.24
CA ALA A 5 26.05 -38.32 -77.61
C ALA A 5 24.84 -38.13 -76.67
N LEU A 6 25.12 -37.68 -75.44
CA LEU A 6 24.13 -37.22 -74.48
C LEU A 6 23.69 -35.78 -74.83
N PRO A 7 22.40 -35.42 -74.66
CA PRO A 7 21.95 -34.04 -74.84
C PRO A 7 22.39 -33.16 -73.67
N PRO A 8 22.46 -31.82 -73.87
CA PRO A 8 22.98 -30.91 -72.86
C PRO A 8 22.00 -30.74 -71.69
N LEU A 9 22.53 -30.80 -70.48
CA LEU A 9 21.84 -30.44 -69.24
C LEU A 9 21.49 -28.94 -69.28
N LEU A 10 20.19 -28.61 -69.33
CA LEU A 10 19.68 -27.28 -69.03
C LEU A 10 19.89 -27.00 -67.54
N LEU A 11 20.85 -26.12 -67.24
CA LEU A 11 21.06 -25.56 -65.91
C LEU A 11 20.00 -24.46 -65.67
N CYS A 12 18.85 -24.82 -65.10
CA CYS A 12 17.89 -23.82 -64.61
C CYS A 12 18.48 -23.08 -63.41
N ALA A 13 18.90 -21.84 -63.62
CA ALA A 13 19.26 -20.89 -62.57
C ALA A 13 18.01 -20.54 -61.74
N LEU A 14 17.91 -21.09 -60.52
CA LEU A 14 16.94 -20.63 -59.52
C LEU A 14 17.44 -19.30 -58.94
N LEU A 15 16.94 -18.19 -59.49
CA LEU A 15 17.00 -16.88 -58.86
C LEU A 15 16.15 -16.93 -57.58
N ALA A 16 16.79 -17.13 -56.42
CA ALA A 16 16.17 -16.95 -55.13
C ALA A 16 15.91 -15.45 -54.90
N GLY A 17 14.76 -14.96 -55.35
CA GLY A 17 14.26 -13.64 -54.99
C GLY A 17 13.95 -13.61 -53.50
N ALA A 18 14.79 -12.94 -52.70
CA ALA A 18 14.49 -12.66 -51.31
C ALA A 18 13.28 -11.71 -51.25
N ILE A 19 12.09 -12.25 -51.05
CA ILE A 19 10.90 -11.46 -50.74
C ILE A 19 11.10 -10.93 -49.31
N LEU A 20 11.55 -9.68 -49.21
CA LEU A 20 11.45 -8.88 -47.99
C LEU A 20 9.96 -8.69 -47.69
N VAL A 21 9.39 -9.58 -46.90
CA VAL A 21 8.07 -9.36 -46.30
C VAL A 21 8.28 -8.30 -45.22
N PRO A 22 7.73 -7.08 -45.36
CA PRO A 22 7.81 -6.10 -44.30
C PRO A 22 7.07 -6.67 -43.10
N PHE A 23 7.78 -6.96 -42.01
CA PHE A 23 7.13 -7.19 -40.73
C PHE A 23 6.33 -5.92 -40.42
N PRO A 24 5.00 -6.03 -40.19
CA PRO A 24 4.25 -4.87 -39.77
C PRO A 24 4.88 -4.41 -38.46
N ALA A 25 5.44 -3.21 -38.47
CA ALA A 25 5.76 -2.53 -37.23
C ALA A 25 4.43 -2.41 -36.48
N PHE A 26 4.27 -3.20 -35.42
CA PHE A 26 3.27 -2.92 -34.42
C PHE A 26 3.67 -1.58 -33.81
N ALA A 27 3.17 -0.50 -34.41
CA ALA A 27 3.06 0.75 -33.70
C ALA A 27 2.09 0.46 -32.55
N ALA A 28 2.64 0.10 -31.39
CA ALA A 28 1.91 0.16 -30.16
C ALA A 28 1.44 1.61 -30.04
N GLY A 29 0.18 1.85 -30.38
CA GLY A 29 -0.48 3.11 -30.03
C GLY A 29 -0.30 3.32 -28.53
N PRO A 30 -0.26 4.57 -28.05
CA PRO A 30 -0.12 4.82 -26.63
C PRO A 30 -1.19 4.01 -25.90
N ALA A 31 -0.75 3.11 -25.01
CA ALA A 31 -1.65 2.39 -24.13
C ALA A 31 -2.58 3.43 -23.48
N PRO A 32 -3.90 3.17 -23.40
CA PRO A 32 -4.80 4.10 -22.72
C PRO A 32 -4.21 4.40 -21.35
N ARG A 33 -3.95 5.68 -21.07
CA ARG A 33 -3.47 6.14 -19.77
C ARG A 33 -4.41 5.53 -18.73
N ALA A 34 -3.92 4.59 -17.92
CA ALA A 34 -4.55 4.35 -16.64
C ALA A 34 -4.44 5.68 -15.90
N ALA A 35 -5.51 6.46 -15.93
CA ALA A 35 -5.49 7.79 -15.38
C ALA A 35 -5.61 7.61 -13.87
N LEU A 36 -4.56 7.97 -13.14
CA LEU A 36 -4.67 8.21 -11.71
C LEU A 36 -5.92 9.06 -11.46
N ALA A 37 -6.71 8.68 -10.46
CA ALA A 37 -7.91 9.40 -10.08
C ALA A 37 -7.70 10.09 -8.73
N PRO A 38 -8.37 11.23 -8.45
CA PRO A 38 -8.38 11.79 -7.12
C PRO A 38 -8.88 10.76 -6.10
N LEU A 39 -8.25 10.70 -4.93
CA LEU A 39 -8.67 9.75 -3.89
C LEU A 39 -10.12 10.01 -3.46
N PRO A 40 -10.98 8.98 -3.39
CA PRO A 40 -12.35 9.11 -2.88
C PRO A 40 -12.34 9.41 -1.37
N PRO A 41 -13.50 9.67 -0.75
CA PRO A 41 -13.59 9.67 0.72
C PRO A 41 -13.02 8.38 1.32
N PRO A 42 -12.40 8.43 2.52
CA PRO A 42 -11.83 7.25 3.14
C PRO A 42 -12.89 6.15 3.30
N PRO A 43 -12.55 4.88 3.04
CA PRO A 43 -13.51 3.80 3.17
C PRO A 43 -13.96 3.66 4.62
N SER A 44 -15.25 3.32 4.79
CA SER A 44 -15.87 3.05 6.09
C SER A 44 -16.65 1.74 5.99
N PRO A 45 -16.01 0.58 6.23
CA PRO A 45 -16.65 -0.74 6.09
C PRO A 45 -17.90 -0.90 6.95
N ALA A 46 -18.88 -1.67 6.48
CA ALA A 46 -20.15 -1.86 7.19
C ALA A 46 -19.97 -2.60 8.53
N GLU A 47 -19.00 -3.51 8.60
CA GLU A 47 -18.66 -4.28 9.79
C GLU A 47 -17.93 -3.43 10.83
N ASN A 48 -17.25 -2.37 10.38
CA ASN A 48 -16.57 -1.41 11.23
C ASN A 48 -16.74 0.04 10.74
N PRO A 49 -17.94 0.62 10.87
CA PRO A 49 -18.18 1.98 10.40
C PRO A 49 -17.32 2.94 11.21
N THR A 50 -16.69 3.89 10.51
CA THR A 50 -15.85 4.92 11.11
C THR A 50 -16.74 5.94 11.81
N THR A 51 -16.69 5.99 13.14
CA THR A 51 -17.45 6.94 13.96
C THR A 51 -16.50 7.82 14.77
N PRO A 52 -16.92 9.04 15.17
CA PRO A 52 -16.09 9.92 16.02
C PRO A 52 -15.62 9.23 17.31
N GLY A 53 -16.49 8.42 17.94
CA GLY A 53 -16.15 7.66 19.13
C GLY A 53 -15.06 6.61 18.90
N LYS A 54 -15.14 5.84 17.80
CA LYS A 54 -14.11 4.86 17.43
C LYS A 54 -12.79 5.53 17.05
N ILE A 55 -12.83 6.66 16.34
CA ILE A 55 -11.64 7.45 16.00
C ILE A 55 -10.95 7.92 17.28
N ALA A 56 -11.70 8.50 18.22
CA ALA A 56 -11.14 9.01 19.47
C ALA A 56 -10.53 7.89 20.32
N LEU A 57 -11.22 6.75 20.44
CA LEU A 57 -10.71 5.57 21.15
C LEU A 57 -9.48 4.97 20.45
N GLY A 58 -9.54 4.84 19.12
CA GLY A 58 -8.43 4.36 18.29
C GLY A 58 -7.19 5.23 18.41
N LYS A 59 -7.36 6.56 18.41
CA LYS A 59 -6.28 7.51 18.65
C LYS A 59 -5.66 7.30 20.03
N LYS A 60 -6.46 7.10 21.09
CA LYS A 60 -5.89 6.81 22.41
C LYS A 60 -5.02 5.55 22.38
N LEU A 61 -5.55 4.47 21.81
CA LEU A 61 -4.86 3.18 21.69
C LEU A 61 -3.57 3.26 20.86
N PHE A 62 -3.60 3.98 19.73
CA PHE A 62 -2.45 4.12 18.82
C PHE A 62 -1.20 4.71 19.49
N PHE A 63 -1.40 5.60 20.46
CA PHE A 63 -0.33 6.24 21.24
C PHE A 63 -0.12 5.58 22.62
N ASP A 64 -0.81 4.48 22.93
CA ASP A 64 -0.77 3.86 24.25
C ASP A 64 0.32 2.81 24.35
N ARG A 65 1.32 3.08 25.20
CA ARG A 65 2.44 2.16 25.37
C ARG A 65 2.07 0.86 26.10
N ARG A 66 0.93 0.82 26.81
CA ARG A 66 0.48 -0.42 27.48
C ARG A 66 0.19 -1.55 26.49
N LEU A 67 0.03 -1.24 25.20
CA LEU A 67 -0.13 -2.23 24.15
C LEU A 67 1.14 -3.03 23.89
N SER A 68 2.36 -2.52 24.10
CA SER A 68 3.58 -3.33 23.97
C SER A 68 3.78 -4.21 25.21
N GLY A 69 4.38 -5.39 25.03
CA GLY A 69 4.62 -6.40 26.07
C GLY A 69 5.26 -5.84 27.34
N ASP A 70 6.23 -4.96 27.17
CA ASP A 70 7.04 -4.33 28.22
C ASP A 70 6.62 -2.88 28.57
N GLY A 71 5.59 -2.34 27.92
CA GLY A 71 5.16 -0.96 28.12
C GLY A 71 6.10 0.10 27.54
N THR A 72 7.10 -0.27 26.73
CA THR A 72 8.09 0.68 26.23
C THR A 72 7.70 1.35 24.90
N MET A 73 6.63 0.92 24.23
CA MET A 73 6.29 1.43 22.89
C MET A 73 4.82 1.32 22.52
N SER A 74 4.44 2.12 21.53
CA SER A 74 3.11 2.18 20.94
C SER A 74 3.21 2.13 19.42
N CYS A 75 2.08 2.09 18.71
CA CYS A 75 2.07 2.17 17.24
C CYS A 75 2.80 3.45 16.76
N ALA A 76 2.59 4.57 17.47
CA ALA A 76 3.22 5.86 17.18
C ALA A 76 4.74 5.87 17.36
N THR A 77 5.34 4.89 18.03
CA THR A 77 6.81 4.79 18.17
C THR A 77 7.48 4.52 16.81
N CYS A 78 6.80 3.79 15.92
CA CYS A 78 7.32 3.41 14.60
C CYS A 78 6.55 4.09 13.46
N HIS A 79 5.39 4.65 13.78
CA HIS A 79 4.54 5.38 12.85
C HIS A 79 4.36 6.81 13.36
N ASP A 80 5.46 7.57 13.33
CA ASP A 80 5.55 8.94 13.85
C ASP A 80 4.78 9.91 12.94
N PRO A 81 3.79 10.67 13.45
CA PRO A 81 3.07 11.67 12.69
C PRO A 81 3.96 12.67 11.94
N GLU A 82 5.12 13.05 12.52
CA GLU A 82 6.02 14.06 11.93
C GLU A 82 6.77 13.56 10.69
N THR A 83 6.79 12.24 10.46
CA THR A 83 7.48 11.62 9.31
C THR A 83 6.50 10.92 8.36
N GLY A 84 5.23 11.34 8.36
CA GLY A 84 4.19 10.72 7.53
C GLY A 84 3.72 9.36 8.07
N PHE A 85 3.76 9.20 9.39
CA PHE A 85 3.45 7.95 10.09
C PHE A 85 4.37 6.81 9.68
N ALA A 86 5.67 7.10 9.56
CA ALA A 86 6.75 6.14 9.36
C ALA A 86 7.78 6.28 10.50
N ASP A 87 8.86 5.50 10.46
CA ASP A 87 9.97 5.63 11.42
C ASP A 87 11.17 6.41 10.84
N ALA A 88 11.11 6.77 9.55
CA ALA A 88 12.21 7.40 8.79
C ALA A 88 13.55 6.62 8.84
N LEU A 89 13.52 5.32 9.12
CA LEU A 89 14.70 4.46 9.15
C LEU A 89 14.74 3.54 7.93
N PRO A 90 15.93 3.24 7.37
CA PRO A 90 16.05 2.23 6.30
C PRO A 90 15.53 0.85 6.74
N ILE A 91 15.71 0.51 8.02
CA ILE A 91 15.25 -0.71 8.66
C ILE A 91 14.80 -0.36 10.09
N SER A 92 13.61 -0.79 10.48
CA SER A 92 13.04 -0.45 11.78
C SER A 92 13.77 -1.11 12.95
N LEU A 93 13.85 -0.40 14.08
CA LEU A 93 14.41 -0.86 15.35
C LEU A 93 13.38 -0.69 16.50
N PRO A 94 12.20 -1.33 16.39
CA PRO A 94 11.06 -0.93 17.18
C PRO A 94 11.16 -1.49 18.61
N TYR A 95 11.34 -2.80 18.86
CA TYR A 95 11.42 -3.40 20.20
C TYR A 95 12.83 -3.35 20.79
N PRO A 96 13.02 -3.17 22.12
CA PRO A 96 14.36 -3.07 22.69
C PRO A 96 15.16 -4.32 22.38
N THR A 97 16.42 -4.12 21.97
CA THR A 97 17.36 -5.19 21.59
C THR A 97 16.98 -6.02 20.35
N THR A 98 15.91 -5.67 19.64
CA THR A 98 15.54 -6.32 18.37
C THR A 98 15.84 -5.42 17.18
N ARG A 99 15.89 -6.04 15.99
CA ARG A 99 15.98 -5.36 14.72
C ARG A 99 15.00 -6.00 13.76
N ASN A 100 14.17 -5.19 13.12
CA ASN A 100 13.31 -5.64 12.04
C ASN A 100 14.15 -5.86 10.76
N TRP A 101 13.53 -6.34 9.69
CA TRP A 101 14.14 -6.73 8.42
C TRP A 101 13.60 -5.88 7.25
N ARG A 102 12.75 -4.89 7.60
CA ARG A 102 12.09 -3.94 6.72
C ARG A 102 12.01 -2.56 7.39
N ASN A 103 11.82 -1.53 6.57
CA ASN A 103 11.37 -0.21 7.01
C ASN A 103 9.89 -0.28 7.45
N SER A 104 9.49 0.56 8.42
CA SER A 104 8.08 0.75 8.77
C SER A 104 7.37 1.58 7.70
N PRO A 105 6.39 1.02 6.97
CA PRO A 105 5.71 1.75 5.91
C PRO A 105 4.91 2.92 6.50
N GLY A 106 4.88 4.05 5.78
CA GLY A 106 4.02 5.18 6.14
C GLY A 106 2.54 4.79 6.18
N LEU A 107 1.80 5.30 7.17
CA LEU A 107 0.35 5.04 7.30
C LEU A 107 -0.53 6.08 6.60
N VAL A 108 0.02 7.20 6.12
CA VAL A 108 -0.75 8.16 5.32
C VAL A 108 -1.35 7.43 4.11
N ASN A 109 -2.66 7.58 3.94
CA ASN A 109 -3.47 6.94 2.90
C ASN A 109 -3.48 5.40 2.96
N ALA A 110 -3.06 4.76 4.06
CA ALA A 110 -3.08 3.30 4.19
C ALA A 110 -4.47 2.69 4.02
N ALA A 111 -5.52 3.44 4.37
CA ALA A 111 -6.91 3.01 4.23
C ALA A 111 -7.35 2.71 2.79
N TYR A 112 -6.67 3.24 1.78
CA TYR A 112 -6.99 2.98 0.37
C TYR A 112 -6.25 1.78 -0.21
N ARG A 113 -5.28 1.21 0.52
CA ARG A 113 -4.47 0.09 0.03
C ARG A 113 -5.31 -1.19 0.05
N LYS A 114 -5.28 -1.93 -1.07
CA LYS A 114 -5.92 -3.26 -1.18
C LYS A 114 -5.17 -4.35 -0.44
N SER A 115 -3.85 -4.18 -0.31
CA SER A 115 -2.93 -5.11 0.35
C SER A 115 -2.03 -4.34 1.30
N LEU A 116 -1.92 -4.87 2.52
CA LEU A 116 -1.12 -4.32 3.61
C LEU A 116 0.04 -5.28 3.94
N PHE A 117 1.03 -4.76 4.65
CA PHE A 117 2.39 -5.31 4.76
C PHE A 117 3.18 -5.29 3.46
N HIS A 118 4.52 -5.38 3.56
CA HIS A 118 5.43 -5.43 2.41
C HIS A 118 5.20 -6.68 1.53
N ASP A 119 4.70 -7.77 2.11
CA ASP A 119 4.36 -9.02 1.41
C ASP A 119 2.88 -9.10 1.00
N GLY A 120 2.08 -8.06 1.30
CA GLY A 120 0.68 -7.95 0.89
C GLY A 120 -0.28 -8.92 1.59
N ARG A 121 0.14 -9.61 2.64
CA ARG A 121 -0.62 -10.71 3.25
C ARG A 121 -1.92 -10.31 3.95
N SER A 122 -2.07 -9.04 4.33
CA SER A 122 -3.26 -8.57 5.03
C SER A 122 -4.14 -7.72 4.13
N SER A 123 -5.45 -7.90 4.27
CA SER A 123 -6.47 -7.24 3.44
C SER A 123 -7.28 -6.19 4.20
N SER A 124 -7.03 -6.00 5.50
CA SER A 124 -7.77 -5.03 6.31
C SER A 124 -6.89 -4.40 7.38
N LEU A 125 -7.19 -3.14 7.73
CA LEU A 125 -6.51 -2.44 8.82
C LEU A 125 -6.73 -3.12 10.17
N GLU A 126 -7.90 -3.72 10.39
CA GLU A 126 -8.21 -4.48 11.61
C GLU A 126 -7.27 -5.67 11.80
N GLU A 127 -7.06 -6.46 10.76
CA GLU A 127 -6.11 -7.56 10.78
C GLU A 127 -4.68 -7.03 10.94
N GLN A 128 -4.33 -6.02 10.14
CA GLN A 128 -2.99 -5.43 10.15
C GLN A 128 -2.61 -4.86 11.51
N ALA A 129 -3.54 -4.26 12.27
CA ALA A 129 -3.25 -3.68 13.59
C ALA A 129 -2.84 -4.71 14.66
N LEU A 130 -3.26 -5.97 14.55
CA LEU A 130 -2.98 -7.01 15.55
C LEU A 130 -1.60 -7.66 15.36
N PHE A 131 -1.15 -7.81 14.12
CA PHE A 131 0.10 -8.52 13.80
C PHE A 131 1.37 -7.82 14.35
N PRO A 132 1.60 -6.51 14.15
CA PRO A 132 2.68 -5.76 14.79
C PRO A 132 2.63 -5.82 16.30
N MET A 133 1.41 -5.78 16.86
CA MET A 133 1.20 -5.82 18.31
C MET A 133 1.77 -7.12 18.91
N MET A 134 1.53 -8.25 18.26
CA MET A 134 2.00 -9.56 18.73
C MET A 134 3.42 -9.93 18.28
N SER A 135 3.95 -9.26 17.26
CA SER A 135 5.27 -9.56 16.71
C SER A 135 6.35 -9.35 17.76
N PRO A 136 7.21 -10.35 18.05
CA PRO A 136 8.28 -10.23 19.04
C PRO A 136 9.36 -9.24 18.62
N PHE A 137 9.41 -8.92 17.32
CA PHE A 137 10.32 -7.92 16.78
C PHE A 137 9.80 -6.50 16.90
N GLU A 138 8.49 -6.31 17.14
CA GLU A 138 7.81 -5.00 17.11
C GLU A 138 7.28 -4.59 18.48
N MET A 139 6.15 -5.13 18.94
CA MET A 139 5.56 -4.74 20.24
C MET A 139 5.54 -5.89 21.25
N ASN A 140 5.79 -7.12 20.83
CA ASN A 140 5.95 -8.32 21.67
C ASN A 140 4.84 -8.53 22.73
N ARG A 141 3.59 -8.19 22.39
CA ARG A 141 2.44 -8.40 23.27
C ARG A 141 1.83 -9.76 23.01
N ASN A 142 1.76 -10.60 24.06
CA ASN A 142 0.86 -11.74 24.02
C ASN A 142 -0.59 -11.22 24.02
N LEU A 143 -1.29 -11.42 22.90
CA LEU A 143 -2.67 -10.94 22.71
C LEU A 143 -3.66 -11.64 23.65
N ASP A 144 -3.31 -12.78 24.23
CA ASP A 144 -4.11 -13.47 25.26
C ASP A 144 -4.29 -12.66 26.54
N TYR A 145 -3.44 -11.66 26.77
CA TYR A 145 -3.53 -10.76 27.91
C TYR A 145 -3.92 -9.32 27.54
N LEU A 146 -4.23 -9.06 26.27
CA LEU A 146 -4.51 -7.69 25.79
C LEU A 146 -5.75 -7.10 26.47
N GLU A 147 -6.81 -7.90 26.59
CA GLU A 147 -8.09 -7.44 27.12
C GLU A 147 -7.97 -7.14 28.61
N GLU A 148 -7.27 -8.00 29.34
CA GLU A 148 -6.97 -7.91 30.76
C GLU A 148 -6.17 -6.64 31.05
N VAL A 149 -5.11 -6.38 30.29
CA VAL A 149 -4.31 -5.15 30.41
C VAL A 149 -5.17 -3.91 30.26
N LEU A 150 -6.06 -3.87 29.26
CA LEU A 150 -6.92 -2.72 29.02
C LEU A 150 -8.04 -2.60 30.06
N LYS A 151 -8.57 -3.72 30.57
CA LYS A 151 -9.59 -3.75 31.63
C LYS A 151 -9.08 -3.23 32.97
N THR A 152 -7.76 -3.20 33.21
CA THR A 152 -7.18 -2.54 34.40
C THR A 152 -7.35 -1.02 34.40
N VAL A 153 -7.77 -0.42 33.28
CA VAL A 153 -7.96 1.02 33.14
C VAL A 153 -9.45 1.35 33.03
N PRO A 154 -10.09 1.87 34.10
CA PRO A 154 -11.53 2.16 34.11
C PRO A 154 -11.99 3.02 32.94
N ALA A 155 -11.19 4.02 32.56
CA ALA A 155 -11.48 4.88 31.42
C ALA A 155 -11.57 4.13 30.07
N TYR A 156 -10.85 3.01 29.90
CA TYR A 156 -11.03 2.16 28.72
C TYR A 156 -12.30 1.33 28.80
N VAL A 157 -12.62 0.75 29.95
CA VAL A 157 -13.88 0.00 30.12
C VAL A 157 -15.08 0.89 29.75
N GLU A 158 -15.12 2.11 30.29
CA GLU A 158 -16.15 3.11 29.96
C GLU A 158 -16.16 3.47 28.46
N ALA A 159 -14.98 3.72 27.87
CA ALA A 159 -14.88 4.09 26.46
C ALA A 159 -15.34 2.96 25.52
N PHE A 160 -14.98 1.70 25.80
CA PHE A 160 -15.43 0.56 25.02
C PHE A 160 -16.93 0.32 25.17
N GLN A 161 -17.47 0.48 26.38
CA GLN A 161 -18.93 0.43 26.59
C GLN A 161 -19.65 1.51 25.79
N ALA A 162 -19.17 2.75 25.81
CA ALA A 162 -19.77 3.86 25.08
C ALA A 162 -19.68 3.70 23.54
N VAL A 163 -18.55 3.18 23.03
CA VAL A 163 -18.28 3.11 21.59
C VAL A 163 -18.85 1.83 20.95
N PHE A 164 -18.82 0.71 21.66
CA PHE A 164 -19.18 -0.62 21.13
C PHE A 164 -20.36 -1.29 21.85
N GLY A 165 -20.92 -0.65 22.89
CA GLY A 165 -22.02 -1.21 23.67
C GLY A 165 -21.64 -2.48 24.43
N GLY A 166 -20.36 -2.70 24.72
CA GLY A 166 -19.94 -3.89 25.47
C GLY A 166 -18.46 -3.94 25.76
N GLU A 167 -18.05 -5.11 26.26
CA GLU A 167 -16.70 -5.42 26.73
C GLU A 167 -15.55 -5.11 25.76
N ILE A 168 -14.37 -4.90 26.34
CA ILE A 168 -13.11 -4.84 25.58
C ILE A 168 -12.83 -6.21 24.99
N THR A 169 -12.64 -6.28 23.67
CA THR A 169 -12.18 -7.49 22.97
C THR A 169 -11.07 -7.17 22.00
N ARG A 170 -10.18 -8.13 21.68
CA ARG A 170 -9.11 -7.94 20.66
C ARG A 170 -9.66 -7.37 19.34
N ARG A 171 -10.82 -7.90 18.90
CA ARG A 171 -11.50 -7.43 17.69
C ARG A 171 -11.91 -5.96 17.81
N ARG A 172 -12.48 -5.53 18.93
CA ARG A 172 -12.89 -4.14 19.14
C ARG A 172 -11.69 -3.18 19.25
N VAL A 173 -10.58 -3.65 19.84
CA VAL A 173 -9.31 -2.89 19.86
C VAL A 173 -8.82 -2.63 18.44
N ALA A 174 -8.72 -3.69 17.62
CA ALA A 174 -8.36 -3.59 16.21
C ALA A 174 -9.29 -2.65 15.43
N MET A 175 -10.60 -2.79 15.64
CA MET A 175 -11.61 -1.93 15.01
C MET A 175 -11.45 -0.45 15.37
N ALA A 176 -11.14 -0.13 16.63
CA ALA A 176 -10.91 1.24 17.05
C ALA A 176 -9.63 1.81 16.40
N ILE A 177 -8.51 1.08 16.43
CA ILE A 177 -7.25 1.48 15.81
C ILE A 177 -7.44 1.72 14.30
N ALA A 178 -8.05 0.77 13.59
CA ALA A 178 -8.36 0.88 12.17
C ALA A 178 -9.24 2.11 11.84
N ALA A 179 -10.20 2.44 12.71
CA ALA A 179 -11.03 3.64 12.52
C ALA A 179 -10.21 4.93 12.63
N PHE A 180 -9.20 4.98 13.52
CA PHE A 180 -8.26 6.10 13.58
C PHE A 180 -7.35 6.14 12.35
N GLU A 181 -6.78 5.00 11.93
CA GLU A 181 -5.93 4.92 10.74
C GLU A 181 -6.62 5.38 9.45
N ARG A 182 -7.94 5.15 9.33
CA ARG A 182 -8.77 5.69 8.23
C ARG A 182 -8.86 7.21 8.17
N THR A 183 -8.49 7.89 9.25
CA THR A 183 -8.43 9.36 9.28
C THR A 183 -7.09 9.91 8.80
N LEU A 184 -6.06 9.05 8.68
CA LEU A 184 -4.71 9.44 8.27
C LEU A 184 -4.66 9.59 6.75
N VAL A 185 -5.28 10.65 6.24
CA VAL A 185 -5.44 10.86 4.80
C VAL A 185 -4.88 12.20 4.34
N SER A 186 -4.26 12.18 3.16
CA SER A 186 -3.82 13.35 2.41
C SER A 186 -4.45 13.28 1.02
N ARG A 187 -5.32 14.25 0.72
CA ARG A 187 -6.16 14.29 -0.49
C ARG A 187 -6.16 15.66 -1.19
N ASP A 188 -5.27 16.55 -0.76
CA ASP A 188 -5.12 17.89 -1.31
C ASP A 188 -3.67 18.20 -1.65
N THR A 189 -3.10 17.35 -2.49
CA THR A 189 -1.77 17.55 -3.08
C THR A 189 -1.88 18.33 -4.40
N PRO A 190 -0.76 18.86 -4.94
CA PRO A 190 -0.71 19.36 -6.31
C PRO A 190 -1.23 18.34 -7.34
N LEU A 191 -0.94 17.05 -7.17
CA LEU A 191 -1.45 15.98 -8.03
C LEU A 191 -2.97 15.89 -7.92
N ASP A 192 -3.53 15.89 -6.70
CA ASP A 192 -4.99 15.81 -6.52
C ASP A 192 -5.72 16.99 -7.16
N ARG A 193 -5.19 18.21 -7.01
CA ARG A 193 -5.75 19.42 -7.65
C ARG A 193 -5.68 19.33 -9.18
N PHE A 194 -4.54 18.90 -9.71
CA PHE A 194 -4.37 18.66 -11.14
C PHE A 194 -5.38 17.63 -11.68
N LEU A 195 -5.54 16.50 -10.98
CA LEU A 195 -6.51 15.45 -11.35
C LEU A 195 -7.98 15.90 -11.23
N ARG A 196 -8.26 16.95 -10.44
CA ARG A 196 -9.57 17.63 -10.39
C ARG A 196 -9.75 18.73 -11.45
N GLY A 197 -8.76 18.95 -12.31
CA GLY A 197 -8.82 19.88 -13.44
C GLY A 197 -8.07 21.20 -13.25
N ASP A 198 -7.39 21.42 -12.11
CA ASP A 198 -6.53 22.59 -11.95
C ASP A 198 -5.20 22.40 -12.69
N GLU A 199 -5.14 22.86 -13.94
CA GLU A 199 -3.95 22.76 -14.77
C GLU A 199 -2.74 23.55 -14.23
N THR A 200 -2.99 24.51 -13.33
CA THR A 200 -1.96 25.37 -12.73
C THR A 200 -1.33 24.76 -11.48
N ALA A 201 -1.90 23.66 -10.95
CA ALA A 201 -1.38 22.97 -9.77
C ALA A 201 0.02 22.37 -9.98
N PHE A 202 0.41 22.13 -11.24
CA PHE A 202 1.74 21.65 -11.59
C PHE A 202 2.63 22.75 -12.15
N THR A 203 3.89 22.74 -11.71
CA THR A 203 4.98 23.33 -12.47
C THR A 203 5.20 22.58 -13.78
N SER A 204 5.90 23.20 -14.75
CA SER A 204 6.26 22.55 -16.01
C SER A 204 7.04 21.25 -15.81
N ALA A 205 7.94 21.21 -14.84
CA ALA A 205 8.71 20.01 -14.48
C ALA A 205 7.82 18.89 -13.92
N GLN A 206 6.87 19.22 -13.03
CA GLN A 206 5.93 18.23 -12.48
C GLN A 206 5.02 17.66 -13.55
N ARG A 207 4.53 18.49 -14.49
CA ARG A 207 3.74 18.03 -15.63
C ARG A 207 4.52 17.06 -16.52
N ALA A 208 5.76 17.41 -16.88
CA ALA A 208 6.62 16.51 -17.65
C ALA A 208 6.89 15.18 -16.93
N GLY A 209 7.09 15.22 -15.61
CA GLY A 209 7.26 14.02 -14.78
C GLY A 209 6.01 13.14 -14.74
N TYR A 210 4.84 13.74 -14.57
CA TYR A 210 3.55 13.04 -14.63
C TYR A 210 3.32 12.41 -16.02
N ASP A 211 3.58 13.14 -17.10
CA ASP A 211 3.42 12.64 -18.46
C ASP A 211 4.33 11.44 -18.75
N LEU A 212 5.54 11.43 -18.19
CA LEU A 212 6.45 10.29 -18.24
C LEU A 212 5.90 9.10 -17.44
N PHE A 213 5.53 9.32 -16.17
CA PHE A 213 5.02 8.31 -15.23
C PHE A 213 3.77 7.60 -15.75
N ALA A 214 2.77 8.36 -16.22
CA ALA A 214 1.50 7.86 -16.72
C ALA A 214 1.56 7.43 -18.19
N GLY A 215 2.63 7.80 -18.90
CA GLY A 215 2.81 7.50 -20.32
C GLY A 215 3.90 6.47 -20.55
N LYS A 216 4.93 6.88 -21.29
CA LYS A 216 5.95 5.97 -21.87
C LYS A 216 6.81 5.21 -20.85
N ALA A 217 6.89 5.64 -19.60
CA ALA A 217 7.63 4.88 -18.57
C ALA A 217 6.80 3.72 -17.99
N GLY A 218 5.49 3.69 -18.21
CA GLY A 218 4.62 2.59 -17.78
C GLY A 218 4.50 2.42 -16.26
N CYS A 219 4.92 3.41 -15.46
CA CYS A 219 4.96 3.30 -13.99
C CYS A 219 3.56 3.07 -13.39
N VAL A 220 2.54 3.69 -14.00
CA VAL A 220 1.14 3.57 -13.57
C VAL A 220 0.55 2.17 -13.74
N ALA A 221 1.24 1.24 -14.41
CA ALA A 221 0.78 -0.15 -14.50
C ALA A 221 0.83 -0.90 -13.16
N CYS A 222 1.68 -0.45 -12.23
CA CYS A 222 1.83 -1.05 -10.90
C CYS A 222 1.63 -0.04 -9.74
N HIS A 223 1.75 1.26 -10.02
CA HIS A 223 1.58 2.34 -9.04
C HIS A 223 0.38 3.21 -9.45
N ASP A 224 -0.81 2.70 -9.20
CA ASP A 224 -2.12 3.28 -9.58
C ASP A 224 -2.93 3.88 -8.42
#